data_AF-A0A943JT76-F1
#
_entry.id   AF-A0A943JT76-F1
#
_cell.length_a   1.000
_cell.length_b   1.000
_cell.length_c   1.000
_cell.angle_alpha   90.00
_cell.angle_beta   90.00
_cell.angle_gamma   90.00
#
_symmetry.space_group_name_H-M   'P 1'
#
loop_
_entity.id
_entity.type
_entity.pdbx_description
1 polymer ?
#
loop_
_entity_poly.entity_id
_entity_poly.type
_entity_poly.pdbx_seq_one_letter_code
_entity_poly.pdbx_strand_id
1 'polypeptide(L)'
;MNKFYEQFITKDYGTLPNTINIISKSILLIGIAIFAIVGILGIFLSIPIFIVFILIEIYMSKKFLEYEYEYYDKDITISKIIGKKRRKVIANINVGSILKVSNINSLSKDDKFTRCTIKGLNLKEVVIFINDKNGKKVGYLVGLDEELLSILKKDNPTLFNYI
;
A
#
# COMPACT_ATOMS: atom_id res chain seq x y z
N MET A 1 -28.33 4.84 -7.17
CA MET A 1 -27.95 3.82 -6.18
C MET A 1 -26.45 3.98 -5.96
N ASN A 2 -26.03 4.49 -4.81
CA ASN A 2 -24.61 4.68 -4.50
C ASN A 2 -24.00 3.30 -4.29
N LYS A 3 -23.24 2.81 -5.28
CA LYS A 3 -22.60 1.50 -5.20
C LYS A 3 -21.30 1.66 -4.41
N PHE A 4 -21.24 1.08 -3.22
CA PHE A 4 -19.98 0.89 -2.51
C PHE A 4 -19.30 -0.35 -3.10
N TYR A 5 -18.00 -0.26 -3.38
CA TYR A 5 -17.21 -1.39 -3.81
C TYR A 5 -15.83 -1.33 -3.16
N GLU A 6 -15.32 -2.48 -2.75
CA GLU A 6 -14.05 -2.59 -2.05
C GLU A 6 -13.19 -3.66 -2.72
N GLN A 7 -11.96 -3.30 -3.09
CA GLN A 7 -10.99 -4.19 -3.71
C GLN A 7 -9.77 -4.33 -2.81
N PHE A 8 -9.50 -5.53 -2.34
CA PHE A 8 -8.28 -5.86 -1.60
C PHE A 8 -7.19 -6.38 -2.53
N ILE A 9 -6.05 -5.69 -2.54
CA ILE A 9 -4.85 -6.04 -3.28
C ILE A 9 -3.85 -6.66 -2.30
N THR A 10 -3.88 -7.97 -2.20
CA THR A 10 -3.01 -8.72 -1.31
C THR A 10 -2.36 -9.90 -2.03
N LYS A 11 -1.30 -10.45 -1.43
CA LYS A 11 -0.73 -11.74 -1.79
C LYS A 11 -0.96 -12.70 -0.65
N ASP A 12 -1.12 -13.98 -0.98
CA ASP A 12 -1.04 -14.99 0.06
C ASP A 12 0.41 -15.11 0.54
N TYR A 13 0.62 -14.69 1.78
CA TYR A 13 1.90 -14.79 2.48
C TYR A 13 1.93 -15.99 3.44
N GLY A 14 0.85 -16.78 3.50
CA GLY A 14 0.69 -17.90 4.43
C GLY A 14 0.83 -17.47 5.89
N THR A 15 1.49 -18.32 6.68
CA THR A 15 1.75 -18.11 8.11
C THR A 15 2.98 -17.23 8.39
N LEU A 16 3.79 -16.95 7.37
CA LEU A 16 5.08 -16.30 7.50
C LEU A 16 5.02 -14.89 8.14
N PRO A 17 4.05 -14.01 7.81
CA PRO A 17 3.91 -12.71 8.49
C PRO A 17 3.66 -12.87 10.00
N ASN A 18 2.84 -13.87 10.38
CA ASN A 18 2.49 -14.10 11.77
C ASN A 18 3.69 -14.66 12.55
N THR A 19 4.41 -15.62 11.97
CA THR A 19 5.61 -16.20 12.57
C THR A 19 6.70 -15.15 12.79
N ILE A 20 7.01 -14.33 11.77
CA ILE A 20 8.02 -13.27 11.93
C ILE A 20 7.57 -12.23 12.95
N ASN A 21 6.27 -11.89 13.02
CA ASN A 21 5.76 -10.98 14.03
C ASN A 21 5.91 -11.52 15.46
N ILE A 22 5.70 -12.82 15.67
CA ILE A 22 5.94 -13.47 16.97
C ILE A 22 7.44 -13.40 17.31
N ILE A 23 8.31 -13.77 16.39
CA ILE A 23 9.77 -13.71 16.57
C ILE A 23 10.24 -12.28 16.89
N SER A 24 9.76 -11.28 16.13
CA SER A 24 10.07 -9.86 16.33
C SER A 24 9.73 -9.40 17.75
N LYS A 25 8.53 -9.74 18.23
CA LYS A 25 8.10 -9.43 19.60
C LYS A 25 8.92 -10.14 20.67
N SER A 26 9.29 -11.40 20.45
CA SER A 26 10.15 -12.15 21.37
C SER A 26 11.54 -11.53 21.48
N ILE A 27 12.14 -11.13 20.35
CA ILE A 27 13.44 -10.45 20.32
C ILE A 27 13.37 -9.13 21.11
N LEU A 28 12.32 -8.34 20.88
CA LEU A 28 12.11 -7.09 21.62
C LEU A 28 12.02 -7.34 23.13
N LEU A 29 11.23 -8.34 23.54
CA LEU A 29 11.07 -8.69 24.95
C LEU A 29 12.39 -9.12 25.60
N ILE A 30 13.19 -9.92 24.90
CA ILE A 30 14.53 -10.34 25.37
C ILE A 30 15.45 -9.12 25.53
N GLY A 31 15.45 -8.20 24.56
CA GLY A 31 16.26 -6.98 24.63
C GLY A 31 15.88 -6.10 25.83
N ILE A 32 14.59 -5.93 26.09
CA ILE A 32 14.07 -5.20 27.26
C ILE A 32 14.45 -5.93 28.56
N ALA A 33 14.32 -7.25 28.62
CA ALA A 33 14.66 -8.04 29.81
C ALA A 33 16.15 -7.95 30.16
N ILE A 34 17.04 -8.05 29.17
CA ILE A 34 18.49 -7.90 29.37
C ILE A 34 18.82 -6.51 29.93
N PHE A 35 18.24 -5.46 29.34
CA PHE A 35 18.42 -4.10 29.83
C PHE A 35 17.89 -3.94 31.26
N ALA A 36 16.73 -4.52 31.58
CA ALA A 36 16.14 -4.43 32.90
C ALA A 36 16.94 -5.18 33.98
N ILE A 37 17.51 -6.34 33.67
CA ILE A 37 18.26 -7.17 34.63
C ILE A 37 19.69 -6.64 34.85
N VAL A 38 20.38 -6.27 33.77
CA VAL A 38 21.80 -5.86 33.82
C VAL A 38 21.95 -4.34 34.07
N GLY A 39 20.87 -3.57 33.89
CA GLY A 39 20.87 -2.13 34.05
C GLY A 39 21.69 -1.44 32.96
N ILE A 40 22.38 -0.35 33.31
CA ILE A 40 23.09 0.51 32.36
C ILE A 40 24.17 -0.24 31.55
N LEU A 41 24.81 -1.25 32.14
CA LEU A 41 25.81 -2.08 31.44
C LEU A 41 25.16 -3.01 30.40
N GLY A 42 23.87 -3.32 30.56
CA GLY A 42 23.07 -4.09 29.61
C GLY A 42 22.87 -3.37 28.28
N ILE A 43 23.12 -2.06 28.19
CA ILE A 43 23.01 -1.27 26.97
C ILE A 43 23.86 -1.85 25.83
N PHE A 44 25.10 -2.25 26.13
CA PHE A 44 26.00 -2.80 25.12
C PHE A 44 25.48 -4.12 24.52
N LEU A 45 24.71 -4.88 25.28
CA LEU A 45 24.07 -6.12 24.84
C LEU A 45 22.70 -5.87 24.19
N SER A 46 21.93 -4.90 24.68
CA SER A 46 20.59 -4.61 24.19
C SER A 46 20.59 -3.83 22.87
N ILE A 47 21.56 -2.93 22.63
CA ILE A 47 21.63 -2.12 21.40
C ILE A 47 21.64 -3.00 20.13
N PRO A 48 22.54 -4.00 20.00
CA PRO A 48 22.53 -4.88 18.83
C PRO A 48 21.19 -5.59 18.62
N ILE A 49 20.54 -6.02 19.71
CA ILE A 49 19.23 -6.68 19.68
C ILE A 49 18.15 -5.72 19.16
N PHE A 50 18.14 -4.47 19.64
CA PHE A 50 17.23 -3.44 19.14
C PHE A 50 17.47 -3.12 17.66
N ILE A 51 18.72 -3.10 17.21
CA ILE A 51 19.05 -2.91 15.78
C ILE A 51 18.45 -4.05 14.95
N VAL A 52 18.64 -5.30 15.37
CA VAL A 52 18.05 -6.48 14.69
C VAL A 52 16.52 -6.37 14.65
N PHE A 53 15.89 -6.02 15.77
CA PHE A 53 14.45 -5.78 15.83
C PHE A 53 13.98 -4.72 14.81
N ILE A 54 14.66 -3.57 14.75
CA ILE A 54 14.34 -2.50 13.80
C ILE A 54 14.49 -2.98 12.35
N LEU A 55 15.55 -3.74 12.05
CA LEU A 55 15.75 -4.31 10.71
C LEU A 55 14.64 -5.28 10.32
N ILE A 56 14.17 -6.10 11.25
CA ILE A 56 13.02 -7.00 11.05
C ILE A 56 11.75 -6.20 10.76
N GLU A 57 11.44 -5.17 11.55
CA GLU A 57 10.25 -4.33 11.33
C GLU A 57 10.31 -3.58 9.98
N ILE A 58 11.48 -3.06 9.59
CA ILE A 58 11.67 -2.45 8.27
C ILE A 58 11.44 -3.48 7.16
N TYR A 59 12.00 -4.69 7.29
CA TYR A 59 11.79 -5.78 6.34
C TYR A 59 10.31 -6.13 6.22
N MET A 60 9.62 -6.34 7.35
CA MET A 60 8.20 -6.64 7.42
C MET A 60 7.37 -5.57 6.72
N SER A 61 7.66 -4.29 6.99
CA SER A 61 6.93 -3.15 6.42
C SER A 61 7.04 -3.05 4.89
N LYS A 62 8.13 -3.57 4.32
CA LYS A 62 8.37 -3.57 2.87
C LYS A 62 7.84 -4.84 2.20
N LYS A 63 7.92 -5.99 2.88
CA LYS A 63 7.61 -7.30 2.31
C LYS A 63 6.11 -7.62 2.33
N PHE A 64 5.44 -7.34 3.45
CA PHE A 64 4.02 -7.61 3.68
C PHE A 64 3.22 -6.35 3.47
N LEU A 65 3.19 -5.94 2.20
CA LEU A 65 2.54 -4.73 1.78
C LEU A 65 1.31 -5.05 0.98
N GLU A 66 0.20 -4.51 1.43
CA GLU A 66 -1.12 -4.72 0.86
C GLU A 66 -1.73 -3.36 0.52
N TYR A 67 -2.65 -3.34 -0.43
CA TYR A 67 -3.43 -2.16 -0.76
C TYR A 67 -4.91 -2.49 -0.74
N GLU A 68 -5.71 -1.46 -0.56
CA GLU A 68 -7.16 -1.54 -0.48
C GLU A 68 -7.72 -0.33 -1.20
N TYR A 69 -8.64 -0.58 -2.12
CA TYR A 69 -9.31 0.45 -2.90
C TYR A 69 -10.77 0.45 -2.48
N GLU A 70 -11.21 1.54 -1.89
CA GLU A 70 -12.60 1.77 -1.52
C GLU A 70 -13.19 2.74 -2.54
N TYR A 71 -14.20 2.30 -3.27
CA TYR A 71 -14.98 3.14 -4.16
C TYR A 71 -16.31 3.48 -3.48
N TYR A 72 -16.58 4.76 -3.29
CA TYR A 72 -17.82 5.27 -2.76
C TYR A 72 -18.13 6.65 -3.32
N ASP A 73 -19.35 6.86 -3.81
CA ASP A 73 -19.85 8.16 -4.28
C ASP A 73 -18.90 8.89 -5.26
N LYS A 74 -18.39 8.16 -6.25
CA LYS A 74 -17.41 8.65 -7.24
C LYS A 74 -16.05 9.04 -6.67
N ASP A 75 -15.75 8.71 -5.42
CA ASP A 75 -14.42 8.82 -4.84
C ASP A 75 -13.78 7.44 -4.72
N ILE A 76 -12.50 7.36 -5.10
CA ILE A 76 -11.65 6.19 -4.88
C ILE A 76 -10.67 6.54 -3.76
N THR A 77 -10.82 5.89 -2.61
CA THR A 77 -9.83 5.95 -1.53
C THR A 77 -8.86 4.80 -1.68
N ILE A 78 -7.57 5.11 -1.75
CA ILE A 78 -6.50 4.14 -1.82
C ILE A 78 -5.81 4.10 -0.47
N SER A 79 -5.88 2.95 0.18
CA SER A 79 -5.26 2.65 1.46
C SER A 79 -4.08 1.70 1.26
N LYS A 80 -3.00 1.96 2.00
CA LYS A 80 -1.82 1.11 2.11
C LYS A 80 -1.85 0.40 3.46
N ILE A 81 -1.87 -0.92 3.47
CA ILE A 81 -1.83 -1.73 4.68
C ILE A 81 -0.40 -2.29 4.84
N ILE A 82 0.20 -2.02 5.98
CA ILE A 82 1.58 -2.37 6.29
C ILE A 82 1.59 -3.46 7.37
N GLY A 83 2.16 -4.62 7.03
CA GLY A 83 2.39 -5.72 7.96
C GLY A 83 1.12 -6.26 8.61
N LYS A 84 -0.03 -6.21 7.91
CA LYS A 84 -1.37 -6.58 8.42
C LYS A 84 -1.79 -5.87 9.71
N LYS A 85 -1.22 -4.71 10.00
CA LYS A 85 -1.45 -3.97 11.26
C LYS A 85 -1.87 -2.53 11.04
N ARG A 86 -1.13 -1.81 10.18
CA ARG A 86 -1.28 -0.36 10.03
C ARG A 86 -1.84 -0.03 8.66
N ARG A 87 -3.05 0.52 8.62
CA ARG A 87 -3.65 1.12 7.42
C ARG A 87 -3.28 2.60 7.34
N LYS A 88 -2.85 3.07 6.18
CA LYS A 88 -2.57 4.48 5.88
C LYS A 88 -3.21 4.85 4.55
N VAL A 89 -4.12 5.81 4.54
CA VAL A 89 -4.66 6.39 3.31
C VAL A 89 -3.54 7.11 2.56
N ILE A 90 -3.34 6.76 1.29
CA ILE A 90 -2.29 7.32 0.43
C ILE A 90 -2.83 8.21 -0.68
N ALA A 91 -4.09 8.02 -1.07
CA ALA A 91 -4.78 8.88 -2.01
C ALA A 91 -6.28 8.84 -1.77
N ASN A 92 -6.95 9.96 -2.02
CA ASN A 92 -8.39 10.02 -2.22
C ASN A 92 -8.60 10.74 -3.56
N ILE A 93 -9.22 10.06 -4.50
CA ILE A 93 -9.31 10.46 -5.91
C ILE A 93 -10.77 10.60 -6.27
N ASN A 94 -11.23 11.81 -6.53
CA ASN A 94 -12.53 12.02 -7.13
C ASN A 94 -12.47 11.66 -8.63
N VAL A 95 -13.32 10.74 -9.07
CA VAL A 95 -13.37 10.24 -10.45
C VAL A 95 -13.66 11.34 -11.47
N GLY A 96 -14.40 12.38 -11.07
CA GLY A 96 -14.66 13.56 -11.91
C GLY A 96 -13.45 14.49 -12.05
N SER A 97 -12.48 14.41 -11.15
CA SER A 97 -11.24 15.23 -11.16
C SER A 97 -10.05 14.55 -11.84
N ILE A 98 -10.24 13.34 -12.37
CA ILE A 98 -9.17 12.59 -13.05
C ILE A 98 -8.79 13.32 -14.35
N LEU A 99 -7.50 13.60 -14.52
CA LEU A 99 -6.98 14.28 -15.71
C LEU A 99 -6.76 13.32 -16.87
N LYS A 100 -6.23 12.14 -16.56
CA LYS A 100 -5.83 11.12 -17.54
C LYS A 100 -5.73 9.77 -16.86
N VAL A 101 -6.09 8.72 -17.60
CA VAL A 101 -5.72 7.35 -17.26
C VAL A 101 -4.86 6.78 -18.39
N SER A 102 -3.78 6.09 -18.03
CA SER A 102 -2.82 5.54 -18.98
C SER A 102 -2.38 4.13 -18.61
N ASN A 103 -2.23 3.29 -19.62
CA ASN A 103 -1.57 2.00 -19.47
C ASN A 103 -0.09 2.19 -19.13
N ILE A 104 0.48 1.27 -18.35
CA ILE A 104 1.88 1.38 -17.92
C ILE A 104 2.87 1.43 -19.09
N ASN A 105 2.54 0.76 -20.20
CA ASN A 105 3.34 0.73 -21.42
C ASN A 105 3.30 2.04 -22.23
N SER A 106 2.34 2.93 -21.93
CA SER A 106 2.12 4.20 -22.64
C SER A 106 2.67 5.43 -21.90
N LEU A 107 3.36 5.22 -20.77
CA LEU A 107 3.91 6.28 -19.94
C LEU A 107 5.20 6.85 -20.56
N SER A 108 5.35 8.17 -20.46
CA SER A 108 6.62 8.83 -20.79
C SER A 108 7.63 8.65 -19.66
N LYS A 109 8.93 8.87 -19.94
CA LYS A 109 9.98 8.81 -18.90
C LYS A 109 9.80 9.87 -17.80
N ASP A 110 9.11 10.97 -18.12
CA ASP A 110 8.91 12.10 -17.19
C ASP A 110 7.68 11.92 -16.28
N ASP A 111 6.80 10.97 -16.60
CA ASP A 111 5.60 10.70 -15.82
C ASP A 111 5.96 10.00 -14.49
N LYS A 112 5.95 10.77 -13.39
CA LYS A 112 6.15 10.24 -12.03
C LYS A 112 4.84 9.71 -11.46
N PHE A 113 4.88 8.50 -10.91
CA PHE A 113 3.75 7.88 -10.24
C PHE A 113 4.15 7.10 -8.99
N THR A 114 3.22 6.99 -8.05
CA THR A 114 3.33 6.13 -6.87
C THR A 114 2.71 4.77 -7.20
N ARG A 115 3.43 3.68 -6.93
CA ARG A 115 2.87 2.33 -7.07
C ARG A 115 1.92 2.03 -5.91
N CYS A 116 0.66 1.75 -6.25
CA CYS A 116 -0.41 1.41 -5.32
C CYS A 116 -0.93 -0.02 -5.55
N THR A 117 -0.13 -0.88 -6.19
CA THR A 117 -0.46 -2.28 -6.48
C THR A 117 0.73 -3.19 -6.15
N ILE A 118 0.50 -4.50 -6.11
CA ILE A 118 1.55 -5.50 -5.89
C ILE A 118 1.86 -6.19 -7.22
N LYS A 119 3.15 -6.29 -7.57
CA LYS A 119 3.60 -6.97 -8.79
C LYS A 119 3.18 -8.44 -8.81
N GLY A 120 2.81 -8.96 -9.98
CA GLY A 120 2.52 -10.39 -10.18
C GLY A 120 1.12 -10.82 -9.76
N LEU A 121 0.20 -9.86 -9.60
CA LEU A 121 -1.23 -10.12 -9.56
C LEU A 121 -1.79 -10.05 -10.99
N ASN A 122 -2.77 -10.89 -11.30
CA ASN A 122 -3.45 -10.88 -12.60
C ASN A 122 -4.54 -9.78 -12.61
N LEU A 123 -4.10 -8.53 -12.50
CA LEU A 123 -4.97 -7.35 -12.45
C LEU A 123 -4.59 -6.38 -13.55
N LYS A 124 -5.55 -5.56 -13.97
CA LYS A 124 -5.32 -4.55 -14.98
C LYS A 124 -4.59 -3.35 -14.38
N GLU A 125 -3.29 -3.26 -14.62
CA GLU A 125 -2.44 -2.17 -14.10
C GLU A 125 -2.59 -0.89 -14.94
N VAL A 126 -3.10 0.18 -14.32
CA VAL A 126 -3.31 1.49 -14.96
C VAL A 126 -2.79 2.61 -14.06
N VAL A 127 -2.33 3.70 -14.66
CA VAL A 127 -1.92 4.91 -13.92
C VAL A 127 -3.01 5.97 -14.03
N ILE A 128 -3.54 6.38 -12.89
CA ILE A 128 -4.53 7.46 -12.75
C ILE A 128 -3.77 8.74 -12.38
N PHE A 129 -3.92 9.78 -13.19
CA PHE A 129 -3.33 11.09 -12.93
C PHE A 129 -4.37 12.07 -12.41
N ILE A 130 -4.02 12.75 -11.32
CA ILE A 130 -4.81 13.82 -10.71
C ILE A 130 -3.94 15.05 -10.46
N ASN A 131 -4.58 16.19 -10.18
CA ASN A 131 -3.90 17.32 -9.54
C ASN A 131 -3.96 17.13 -8.02
N ASP A 132 -2.81 17.18 -7.37
CA ASP A 132 -2.72 17.28 -5.91
C ASP A 132 -3.25 18.66 -5.45
N LYS A 133 -3.42 18.84 -4.14
CA LYS A 133 -3.88 20.09 -3.50
C LYS A 133 -3.10 21.33 -3.92
N ASN A 134 -1.85 21.15 -4.34
CA ASN A 134 -0.96 22.22 -4.83
C ASN A 134 -1.01 22.42 -6.36
N GLY A 135 -1.97 21.80 -7.06
CA GLY A 135 -2.09 21.87 -8.53
C GLY A 135 -1.04 21.06 -9.30
N LYS A 136 -0.23 20.26 -8.61
CA LYS A 136 0.81 19.44 -9.23
C LYS A 136 0.22 18.11 -9.72
N LYS A 137 0.53 17.73 -10.97
CA LYS A 137 0.18 16.42 -11.52
C LYS A 137 0.87 15.30 -10.72
N VAL A 138 0.07 14.38 -10.17
CA VAL A 138 0.52 13.17 -9.45
C VAL A 138 -0.16 11.94 -10.06
N GLY A 139 0.63 10.88 -10.31
CA GLY A 139 0.13 9.60 -10.80
C GLY A 139 0.04 8.54 -9.70
N TYR A 140 -0.97 7.68 -9.77
CA TYR A 140 -1.12 6.50 -8.93
C TYR A 140 -1.31 5.27 -9.80
N LEU A 141 -0.39 4.30 -9.71
CA LEU A 141 -0.48 3.03 -10.42
C LEU A 141 -1.33 2.05 -9.60
N VAL A 142 -2.51 1.71 -10.12
CA VAL A 142 -3.51 0.85 -9.47
C VAL A 142 -3.74 -0.41 -10.29
N GLY A 143 -4.07 -1.52 -9.63
CA GLY A 143 -4.44 -2.79 -10.28
C GLY A 143 -5.93 -3.03 -10.18
N LEU A 144 -6.69 -2.74 -11.24
CA LEU A 144 -8.15 -2.86 -11.24
C LEU A 144 -8.58 -4.29 -11.54
N ASP A 145 -9.53 -4.81 -10.76
CA ASP A 145 -10.29 -5.99 -11.16
C ASP A 145 -11.41 -5.63 -12.15
N GLU A 146 -12.11 -6.64 -12.64
CA GLU A 146 -13.16 -6.45 -13.65
C GLU A 146 -14.35 -5.65 -13.10
N GLU A 147 -14.72 -5.85 -11.84
CA GLU A 147 -15.88 -5.21 -11.24
C GLU A 147 -15.61 -3.72 -10.98
N LEU A 148 -14.49 -3.35 -10.36
CA LEU A 148 -14.10 -1.96 -10.17
C LEU A 148 -13.93 -1.25 -11.51
N LEU A 149 -13.30 -1.91 -12.50
CA LEU A 149 -13.18 -1.33 -13.83
C LEU A 149 -14.56 -1.06 -14.46
N SER A 150 -15.52 -1.96 -14.29
CA SER A 150 -16.89 -1.76 -14.80
C SER A 150 -17.60 -0.56 -14.15
N ILE A 151 -17.38 -0.35 -12.85
CA ILE A 151 -17.91 0.79 -12.10
C ILE A 151 -17.30 2.08 -12.62
N LEU A 152 -15.96 2.13 -12.75
CA LEU A 152 -15.25 3.32 -13.22
C LEU A 152 -15.58 3.68 -14.67
N LYS A 153 -15.79 2.68 -15.54
CA LYS A 153 -16.28 2.89 -16.91
C LYS A 153 -17.68 3.48 -16.95
N LYS A 154 -18.55 3.10 -16.01
CA LYS A 154 -19.90 3.64 -15.91
C LYS A 154 -19.90 5.11 -15.49
N ASP A 155 -19.03 5.48 -14.55
CA ASP A 155 -18.97 6.86 -14.05
C ASP A 155 -18.20 7.81 -14.96
N ASN A 156 -17.14 7.34 -15.61
CA ASN A 156 -16.31 8.14 -16.49
C ASN A 156 -15.86 7.35 -17.74
N PRO A 157 -16.77 7.11 -18.70
CA PRO A 157 -16.50 6.23 -19.86
C PRO A 157 -15.38 6.76 -20.76
N THR A 158 -15.20 8.08 -20.86
CA THR A 158 -14.20 8.70 -21.75
C THR A 158 -12.77 8.35 -21.34
N LEU A 159 -12.50 8.22 -20.04
CA LEU A 159 -11.16 7.92 -19.54
C LEU A 159 -10.90 6.41 -19.45
N PHE A 160 -11.91 5.61 -19.13
CA PHE A 160 -11.72 4.18 -18.82
C PHE A 160 -12.01 3.21 -19.98
N ASN A 161 -12.68 3.63 -21.05
CA ASN A 161 -12.98 2.74 -22.19
C ASN A 161 -11.76 2.39 -23.06
N TYR A 162 -10.74 3.23 -23.07
CA TYR A 162 -9.52 3.04 -23.88
C TYR A 162 -8.43 2.24 -23.19
N ILE A 163 -8.76 1.66 -22.02
CA ILE A 163 -7.83 0.90 -21.20
C ILE A 163 -8.18 -0.55 -21.28
#